data_AF-A0A662MQT4-F1
#
_entry.id   AF-A0A662MQT4-F1
#
_cell.length_a   1.000
_cell.length_b   1.000
_cell.length_c   1.000
_cell.angle_alpha   90.00
_cell.angle_beta   90.00
_cell.angle_gamma   90.00
#
_symmetry.space_group_name_H-M   'P 1'
#
loop_
_entity.id
_entity.type
_entity.pdbx_description
1 polymer ?
#
loop_
_entity_poly.entity_id
_entity_poly.type
_entity_poly.pdbx_seq_one_letter_code
_entity_poly.pdbx_strand_id
1 'polypeptide(L)'
;MRFRKLYPDVEVYEIPITEMGDEELKEVSAEMSLGLSLKEMKNIASFFREREGRNPTDIELQALGQAWSEHCCYKSSKAILKATIFGIEAPQAILAVKEDAGVVEFDDEWAYVTALESHNHPSAIVPYGGAATGVGGILRDVLCMGAQPIALTDPLFFGLLDYPSNRLPRGVKHPKYITAGVVAGIRDYGNRVGIPTVAGMVAFHPGYVGNPLVNVGCIGMVRKKKIVRSRVGGVGDYFVLA
;
A
#
# COMPACT_ATOMS: atom_id res chain seq x y z
N MET A 1 -23.89 12.78 -20.94
CA MET A 1 -22.65 13.01 -20.16
C MET A 1 -23.05 13.76 -18.89
N ARG A 2 -23.01 13.10 -17.72
CA ARG A 2 -23.50 13.62 -16.43
C ARG A 2 -22.61 14.74 -15.85
N PHE A 3 -21.39 14.89 -16.37
CA PHE A 3 -20.36 15.78 -15.82
C PHE A 3 -19.89 16.81 -16.85
N ARG A 4 -19.50 18.00 -16.36
CA ARG A 4 -19.09 19.14 -17.19
C ARG A 4 -17.58 19.10 -17.42
N LYS A 5 -17.13 19.06 -18.67
CA LYS A 5 -15.70 19.15 -19.01
C LYS A 5 -15.16 20.55 -18.70
N LEU A 6 -14.02 20.65 -18.00
CA LEU A 6 -13.43 21.91 -17.57
C LEU A 6 -12.42 22.50 -18.56
N TYR A 7 -11.64 21.64 -19.22
CA TYR A 7 -10.60 22.08 -20.15
C TYR A 7 -10.84 21.55 -21.57
N PRO A 8 -10.52 22.31 -22.63
CA PRO A 8 -10.65 21.83 -24.00
C PRO A 8 -9.75 20.62 -24.28
N ASP A 9 -8.49 20.72 -23.86
CA ASP A 9 -7.41 19.81 -24.26
C ASP A 9 -7.10 18.71 -23.23
N VAL A 10 -7.71 18.79 -22.04
CA VAL A 10 -7.52 17.81 -20.97
C VAL A 10 -8.87 17.27 -20.52
N GLU A 11 -8.98 15.95 -20.37
CA GLU A 11 -10.16 15.29 -19.85
C GLU A 11 -10.22 15.44 -18.32
N VAL A 12 -10.72 16.59 -17.87
CA VAL A 12 -11.04 16.86 -16.47
C VAL A 12 -12.50 17.27 -16.39
N TYR A 13 -13.23 16.67 -15.47
CA TYR A 13 -14.67 16.84 -15.34
C TYR A 13 -15.04 17.37 -13.96
N GLU A 14 -15.91 18.37 -13.92
CA GLU A 14 -16.55 18.86 -12.70
C GLU A 14 -17.70 17.93 -12.31
N ILE A 15 -17.69 17.48 -11.04
CA ILE A 15 -18.65 16.50 -10.50
C ILE A 15 -19.59 17.22 -9.51
N PRO A 16 -20.89 17.37 -9.82
CA PRO A 16 -21.79 18.28 -9.11
C PRO A 16 -22.30 17.72 -7.76
N ILE A 17 -21.40 17.28 -6.86
CA ILE A 17 -21.77 16.63 -5.60
C ILE A 17 -22.21 17.60 -4.49
N THR A 18 -21.94 18.91 -4.61
CA THR A 18 -22.19 19.86 -3.51
C THR A 18 -23.67 20.05 -3.21
N GLU A 19 -24.57 19.80 -4.16
CA GLU A 19 -26.02 19.97 -4.01
C GLU A 19 -26.79 18.63 -4.05
N MET A 20 -26.08 17.51 -4.24
CA MET A 20 -26.67 16.18 -4.37
C MET A 20 -27.27 15.66 -3.07
N GLY A 21 -28.37 14.92 -3.22
CA GLY A 21 -28.98 14.12 -2.15
C GLY A 21 -28.20 12.83 -1.86
N ASP A 22 -28.58 12.16 -0.78
CA ASP A 22 -27.86 10.98 -0.28
C ASP A 22 -27.79 9.81 -1.29
N GLU A 23 -28.84 9.58 -2.10
CA GLU A 23 -28.82 8.53 -3.12
C GLU A 23 -27.92 8.90 -4.32
N GLU A 24 -27.96 10.15 -4.77
CA GLU A 24 -27.08 10.63 -5.86
C GLU A 24 -25.60 10.54 -5.46
N LEU A 25 -25.27 10.85 -4.20
CA LEU A 25 -23.90 10.69 -3.68
C LEU A 25 -23.43 9.23 -3.69
N LYS A 26 -24.32 8.29 -3.36
CA LYS A 26 -24.00 6.85 -3.44
C LYS A 26 -23.78 6.41 -4.88
N GLU A 27 -24.65 6.86 -5.79
CA GLU A 27 -24.51 6.58 -7.22
C GLU A 27 -23.17 7.09 -7.76
N VAL A 28 -22.79 8.33 -7.46
CA VAL A 28 -21.50 8.89 -7.89
C VAL A 28 -20.33 8.06 -7.36
N SER A 29 -20.35 7.68 -6.08
CA SER A 29 -19.31 6.83 -5.49
C SER A 29 -19.21 5.47 -6.18
N ALA A 30 -20.33 4.86 -6.53
CA ALA A 30 -20.39 3.57 -7.23
C ALA A 30 -19.95 3.68 -8.69
N GLU A 31 -20.50 4.63 -9.45
CA GLU A 31 -20.20 4.85 -10.87
C GLU A 31 -18.72 5.17 -11.09
N MET A 32 -18.13 5.99 -10.21
CA MET A 32 -16.71 6.36 -10.28
C MET A 32 -15.78 5.38 -9.55
N SER A 33 -16.33 4.32 -8.92
CA SER A 33 -15.58 3.33 -8.15
C SER A 33 -14.69 3.94 -7.06
N LEU A 34 -15.18 4.97 -6.35
CA LEU A 34 -14.39 5.72 -5.37
C LEU A 34 -14.13 4.93 -4.08
N GLY A 35 -14.95 3.92 -3.78
CA GLY A 35 -14.87 3.15 -2.54
C GLY A 35 -15.20 3.98 -1.28
N LEU A 36 -15.85 5.13 -1.44
CA LEU A 36 -16.23 6.04 -0.36
C LEU A 36 -17.64 5.74 0.12
N SER A 37 -17.80 5.67 1.45
CA SER A 37 -19.10 5.56 2.10
C SER A 37 -19.92 6.85 1.93
N LEU A 38 -21.23 6.76 2.13
CA LEU A 38 -22.12 7.94 2.13
C LEU A 38 -21.62 9.04 3.08
N LYS A 39 -21.13 8.66 4.26
CA LYS A 39 -20.60 9.62 5.24
C LYS A 39 -19.38 10.36 4.70
N GLU A 40 -18.45 9.64 4.07
CA GLU A 40 -17.26 10.25 3.46
C GLU A 40 -17.66 11.16 2.29
N MET A 41 -18.58 10.72 1.42
CA MET A 41 -19.11 11.55 0.33
C MET A 41 -19.75 12.85 0.83
N LYS A 42 -20.55 12.78 1.90
CA LYS A 42 -21.17 13.97 2.52
C LYS A 42 -20.13 14.93 3.09
N ASN A 43 -19.08 14.40 3.73
CA ASN A 43 -17.99 15.23 4.25
C ASN A 43 -17.24 15.96 3.13
N ILE A 44 -16.98 15.27 2.01
CA ILE A 44 -16.34 15.87 0.84
C ILE A 44 -17.25 16.94 0.23
N ALA A 45 -18.54 16.63 0.02
CA ALA A 45 -19.51 17.60 -0.51
C ALA A 45 -19.62 18.87 0.36
N SER A 46 -19.66 18.71 1.69
CA SER A 46 -19.65 19.84 2.63
C SER A 46 -18.35 20.64 2.56
N PHE A 47 -17.18 19.99 2.52
CA PHE A 47 -15.90 20.69 2.36
C PHE A 47 -15.86 21.54 1.08
N PHE A 48 -16.22 20.96 -0.06
CA PHE A 48 -16.22 21.67 -1.35
C PHE A 48 -17.26 22.79 -1.40
N ARG A 49 -18.43 22.60 -0.77
CA ARG A 49 -19.47 23.63 -0.66
C ARG A 49 -19.05 24.80 0.23
N GLU A 50 -18.56 24.51 1.43
CA GLU A 50 -18.38 25.51 2.49
C GLU A 50 -17.00 26.16 2.49
N ARG A 51 -15.96 25.43 2.05
CA ARG A 51 -14.56 25.90 2.10
C ARG A 51 -14.05 26.34 0.74
N GLU A 52 -14.32 25.55 -0.29
CA GLU A 52 -13.85 25.83 -1.66
C GLU A 52 -14.83 26.68 -2.46
N GLY A 53 -16.14 26.62 -2.14
CA GLY A 53 -17.18 27.35 -2.86
C GLY A 53 -17.39 26.86 -4.30
N ARG A 54 -17.03 25.61 -4.60
CA ARG A 54 -17.13 25.00 -5.94
C ARG A 54 -17.36 23.49 -5.83
N ASN A 55 -17.69 22.86 -6.96
CA ASN A 55 -17.68 21.41 -7.05
C ASN A 55 -16.24 20.87 -7.20
N PRO A 56 -15.98 19.63 -6.74
CA PRO A 56 -14.73 18.95 -7.02
C PRO A 56 -14.63 18.53 -8.48
N THR A 57 -13.40 18.34 -8.91
CA THR A 57 -13.07 17.62 -10.14
C THR A 57 -13.08 16.11 -9.92
N ASP A 58 -13.19 15.36 -11.00
CA ASP A 58 -13.03 13.91 -11.03
C ASP A 58 -11.69 13.47 -10.45
N ILE A 59 -10.59 14.14 -10.80
CA ILE A 59 -9.25 13.82 -10.29
C ILE A 59 -9.16 14.05 -8.78
N GLU A 60 -9.73 15.14 -8.26
CA GLU A 60 -9.78 15.40 -6.81
C GLU A 60 -10.57 14.32 -6.07
N LEU A 61 -11.71 13.88 -6.61
CA LEU A 61 -12.50 12.80 -6.03
C LEU A 61 -11.76 11.46 -6.05
N GLN A 62 -11.08 11.13 -7.15
CA GLN A 62 -10.28 9.91 -7.24
C GLN A 62 -9.10 9.94 -6.27
N ALA A 63 -8.42 11.08 -6.14
CA ALA A 63 -7.33 11.26 -5.18
C ALA A 63 -7.82 11.08 -3.74
N LEU A 64 -8.97 11.66 -3.38
CA LEU A 64 -9.59 11.48 -2.07
C LEU A 64 -10.03 10.03 -1.83
N GLY A 65 -10.62 9.37 -2.84
CA GLY A 65 -11.00 7.96 -2.78
C GLY A 65 -9.84 7.04 -2.44
N GLN A 66 -8.69 7.24 -3.11
CA GLN A 66 -7.48 6.47 -2.82
C GLN A 66 -6.90 6.81 -1.45
N ALA A 67 -6.77 8.10 -1.12
CA ALA A 67 -6.20 8.56 0.13
C ALA A 67 -7.00 8.08 1.35
N TRP A 68 -8.33 8.03 1.25
CA TRP A 68 -9.23 7.65 2.33
C TRP A 68 -9.63 6.16 2.31
N SER A 69 -9.03 5.36 1.45
CA SER A 69 -9.24 3.91 1.41
C SER A 69 -8.80 3.25 2.73
N GLU A 70 -9.30 2.04 3.02
CA GLU A 70 -8.85 1.27 4.19
C GLU A 70 -7.35 0.98 4.14
N HIS A 71 -6.85 0.68 2.94
CA HIS A 71 -5.44 0.39 2.68
C HIS A 71 -4.52 1.56 3.05
N CYS A 72 -4.93 2.80 2.77
CA CYS A 72 -4.11 3.99 3.05
C CYS A 72 -4.34 4.56 4.46
N CYS A 73 -5.57 4.57 4.95
CA CYS A 73 -5.92 5.25 6.19
C CYS A 73 -5.96 4.34 7.43
N TYR A 74 -5.99 3.02 7.25
CA TYR A 74 -6.10 2.04 8.34
C TYR A 74 -7.35 2.32 9.19
N LYS A 75 -8.50 2.63 8.59
CA LYS A 75 -9.66 3.20 9.30
C LYS A 75 -10.15 2.27 10.41
N SER A 76 -10.10 0.95 10.18
CA SER A 76 -10.49 -0.05 11.18
C SER A 76 -9.41 -0.33 12.22
N SER A 77 -8.13 -0.35 11.81
CA SER A 77 -7.03 -0.82 12.66
C SER A 77 -6.31 0.29 13.42
N LYS A 78 -6.34 1.55 12.94
CA LYS A 78 -5.61 2.69 13.50
C LYS A 78 -5.92 2.94 14.97
N ALA A 79 -7.18 2.82 15.39
CA ALA A 79 -7.56 3.01 16.79
C ALA A 79 -6.92 1.96 17.70
N ILE A 80 -6.92 0.70 17.26
CA ILE A 80 -6.31 -0.42 17.99
C ILE A 80 -4.80 -0.25 18.02
N LEU A 81 -4.17 0.01 16.87
CA LEU A 81 -2.71 0.18 16.77
C LEU A 81 -2.21 1.35 17.63
N LYS A 82 -2.97 2.45 17.72
CA LYS A 82 -2.66 3.55 18.65
C LYS A 82 -2.70 3.11 20.10
N ALA A 83 -3.68 2.30 20.47
CA ALA A 83 -3.85 1.84 21.84
C ALA A 83 -2.83 0.75 22.24
N THR A 84 -2.31 -0.03 21.29
CA THR A 84 -1.49 -1.21 21.59
C THR A 84 -0.02 -1.10 21.15
N ILE A 85 0.26 -0.54 19.98
CA ILE A 85 1.60 -0.58 19.36
C ILE A 85 2.30 0.78 19.39
N PHE A 86 1.58 1.88 19.10
CA PHE A 86 2.22 3.17 18.85
C PHE A 86 2.86 3.80 20.10
N GLY A 87 2.45 3.34 21.29
CA GLY A 87 3.02 3.76 22.57
C GLY A 87 4.14 2.85 23.09
N ILE A 88 4.55 1.82 22.35
CA ILE A 88 5.65 0.94 22.79
C ILE A 88 6.96 1.70 22.66
N GLU A 89 7.64 1.91 23.79
CA GLU A 89 8.99 2.46 23.84
C GLU A 89 10.01 1.32 23.95
N ALA A 90 11.03 1.34 23.10
CA ALA A 90 12.13 0.40 23.12
C ALA A 90 13.45 1.18 22.95
N PRO A 91 14.47 0.97 23.81
CA PRO A 91 15.72 1.74 23.75
C PRO A 91 16.40 1.71 22.37
N GLN A 92 16.32 0.56 21.69
CA GLN A 92 16.88 0.36 20.36
C GLN A 92 16.06 0.98 19.22
N ALA A 93 14.82 1.44 19.46
CA ALA A 93 13.98 2.01 18.42
C ALA A 93 14.32 3.50 18.21
N ILE A 94 15.13 3.78 17.18
CA ILE A 94 15.44 5.17 16.77
C ILE A 94 14.20 5.81 16.16
N LEU A 95 13.49 5.07 15.28
CA LEU A 95 12.21 5.47 14.71
C LEU A 95 11.25 4.28 14.66
N ALA A 96 10.18 4.38 15.42
CA ALA A 96 9.08 3.43 15.38
C ALA A 96 7.80 4.16 14.94
N VAL A 97 7.14 3.63 13.90
CA VAL A 97 5.76 3.98 13.52
C VAL A 97 5.54 5.46 13.15
N LYS A 98 6.56 6.15 12.64
CA LYS A 98 6.49 7.59 12.27
C LYS A 98 6.80 7.89 10.80
N GLU A 99 7.38 6.94 10.08
CA GLU A 99 7.91 7.11 8.73
C GLU A 99 7.67 5.82 7.93
N ASP A 100 8.13 5.77 6.68
CA ASP A 100 7.92 4.66 5.74
C ASP A 100 8.52 3.32 6.21
N ALA A 101 9.54 3.35 7.08
CA ALA A 101 10.13 2.15 7.66
C ALA A 101 10.56 2.36 9.12
N GLY A 102 10.65 1.26 9.87
CA GLY A 102 11.19 1.26 11.23
C GLY A 102 12.71 1.38 11.21
N VAL A 103 13.27 2.21 12.09
CA VAL A 103 14.72 2.35 12.26
C VAL A 103 15.12 1.87 13.64
N VAL A 104 16.01 0.88 13.66
CA VAL A 104 16.47 0.21 14.87
C VAL A 104 17.99 0.36 14.97
N GLU A 105 18.49 0.65 16.16
CA GLU A 105 19.92 0.75 16.44
C GLU A 105 20.63 -0.60 16.22
N PHE A 106 21.79 -0.55 15.57
CA PHE A 106 22.69 -1.69 15.49
C PHE A 106 23.89 -1.52 16.44
N ASP A 107 24.58 -0.37 16.33
CA ASP A 107 25.69 0.05 17.19
C ASP A 107 25.71 1.58 17.31
N ASP A 108 26.77 2.17 17.86
CA ASP A 108 26.90 3.62 18.06
C ASP A 108 26.76 4.45 16.77
N GLU A 109 27.18 3.92 15.62
CA GLU A 109 27.24 4.64 14.34
C GLU A 109 26.17 4.20 13.32
N TRP A 110 25.72 2.95 13.40
CA TRP A 110 24.88 2.30 12.41
C TRP A 110 23.48 1.98 12.94
N ALA A 111 22.54 1.95 12.01
CA ALA A 111 21.17 1.54 12.23
C ALA A 111 20.71 0.58 11.13
N TYR A 112 19.81 -0.32 11.50
CA TYR A 112 18.98 -1.06 10.57
C TYR A 112 17.74 -0.25 10.21
N VAL A 113 17.34 -0.35 8.95
CA VAL A 113 16.02 0.08 8.48
C VAL A 113 15.25 -1.16 8.07
N THR A 114 14.12 -1.40 8.73
CA THR A 114 13.33 -2.61 8.56
C THR A 114 11.91 -2.25 8.17
N ALA A 115 11.42 -2.89 7.12
CA ALA A 115 10.03 -2.76 6.69
C ALA A 115 9.47 -4.14 6.35
N LEU A 116 8.15 -4.29 6.49
CA LEU A 116 7.40 -5.48 6.07
C LEU A 116 6.09 -5.03 5.43
N GLU A 117 5.83 -5.46 4.21
CA GLU A 117 4.60 -5.17 3.47
C GLU A 117 3.87 -6.45 3.06
N SER A 118 2.65 -6.28 2.56
CA SER A 118 1.85 -7.36 1.98
C SER A 118 1.37 -6.99 0.58
N HIS A 119 1.35 -7.95 -0.34
CA HIS A 119 0.90 -7.75 -1.71
C HIS A 119 -0.10 -8.83 -2.13
N ASN A 120 -1.02 -9.15 -1.21
CA ASN A 120 -1.93 -10.31 -1.23
C ASN A 120 -2.85 -10.34 -2.46
N HIS A 121 -3.70 -9.31 -2.60
CA HIS A 121 -4.75 -9.29 -3.62
C HIS A 121 -4.17 -9.31 -5.05
N PRO A 122 -3.17 -8.48 -5.41
CA PRO A 122 -2.59 -8.56 -6.75
C PRO A 122 -1.88 -9.89 -7.01
N SER A 123 -1.23 -10.48 -5.99
CA SER A 123 -0.62 -11.81 -6.09
C SER A 123 -1.63 -12.93 -6.29
N ALA A 124 -2.87 -12.78 -5.82
CA ALA A 124 -3.96 -13.71 -6.09
C ALA A 124 -4.39 -13.71 -7.57
N ILE A 125 -4.28 -12.55 -8.24
CA ILE A 125 -4.71 -12.35 -9.63
C ILE A 125 -3.56 -12.60 -10.61
N VAL A 126 -2.40 -11.98 -10.40
CA VAL A 126 -1.20 -12.10 -11.24
C VAL A 126 0.00 -12.41 -10.34
N PRO A 127 0.25 -13.69 -10.02
CA PRO A 127 1.18 -14.06 -8.95
C PRO A 127 2.61 -13.56 -9.14
N TYR A 128 3.15 -13.69 -10.35
CA TYR A 128 4.50 -13.22 -10.66
C TYR A 128 4.61 -11.71 -10.51
N GLY A 129 3.72 -10.96 -11.16
CA GLY A 129 3.72 -9.50 -11.14
C GLY A 129 3.46 -8.94 -9.75
N GLY A 130 2.44 -9.45 -9.05
CA GLY A 130 2.07 -8.98 -7.71
C GLY A 130 3.18 -9.23 -6.68
N ALA A 131 3.85 -10.37 -6.72
CA ALA A 131 4.94 -10.64 -5.80
C ALA A 131 6.19 -9.81 -6.15
N ALA A 132 6.52 -9.68 -7.43
CA ALA A 132 7.63 -8.85 -7.90
C ALA A 132 7.46 -7.37 -7.51
N THR A 133 6.25 -6.81 -7.67
CA THR A 133 5.98 -5.43 -7.24
C THR A 133 5.98 -5.27 -5.72
N GLY A 134 5.63 -6.32 -4.97
CA GLY A 134 5.82 -6.37 -3.51
C GLY A 134 7.28 -6.24 -3.09
N VAL A 135 8.18 -6.97 -3.75
CA VAL A 135 9.64 -6.79 -3.54
C VAL A 135 10.08 -5.38 -3.93
N GLY A 136 9.60 -4.86 -5.06
CA GLY A 136 9.94 -3.51 -5.49
C GLY A 136 9.48 -2.41 -4.53
N GLY A 137 8.27 -2.54 -3.98
CA GLY A 137 7.72 -1.61 -2.97
C GLY A 137 8.60 -1.56 -1.73
N ILE A 138 8.81 -2.72 -1.10
CA ILE A 138 9.53 -2.79 0.17
C ILE A 138 10.99 -2.34 0.07
N LEU A 139 11.63 -2.54 -1.09
CA LEU A 139 12.96 -2.00 -1.34
C LEU A 139 12.95 -0.47 -1.38
N ARG A 140 11.94 0.14 -1.99
CA ARG A 140 11.82 1.60 -2.06
C ARG A 140 11.57 2.22 -0.69
N ASP A 141 10.77 1.60 0.16
CA ASP A 141 10.52 2.12 1.52
C ASP A 141 11.83 2.21 2.32
N VAL A 142 12.68 1.19 2.23
CA VAL A 142 14.00 1.17 2.86
C VAL A 142 14.95 2.19 2.21
N LEU A 143 14.96 2.27 0.87
CA LEU A 143 15.80 3.21 0.12
C LEU A 143 15.46 4.68 0.42
N CYS A 144 14.17 5.02 0.54
CA CYS A 144 13.70 6.37 0.84
C CYS A 144 14.15 6.88 2.21
N MET A 145 14.47 5.96 3.14
CA MET A 145 15.06 6.30 4.44
C MET A 145 16.58 6.54 4.37
N GLY A 146 17.19 6.46 3.18
CA GLY A 146 18.63 6.63 2.95
C GLY A 146 19.45 5.36 3.23
N ALA A 147 18.79 4.23 3.46
CA ALA A 147 19.44 2.96 3.75
C ALA A 147 19.74 2.16 2.49
N GLN A 148 20.84 1.40 2.52
CA GLN A 148 21.17 0.41 1.51
C GLN A 148 20.45 -0.90 1.86
N PRO A 149 19.52 -1.41 1.03
CA PRO A 149 18.99 -2.76 1.19
C PRO A 149 20.12 -3.80 1.16
N ILE A 150 20.06 -4.76 2.08
CA ILE A 150 21.05 -5.85 2.18
C ILE A 150 20.42 -7.24 2.24
N ALA A 151 19.14 -7.35 2.62
CA ALA A 151 18.46 -8.62 2.73
C ALA A 151 16.94 -8.48 2.58
N LEU A 152 16.32 -9.50 2.01
CA LEU A 152 14.88 -9.67 1.93
C LEU A 152 14.41 -10.81 2.84
N THR A 153 13.14 -10.75 3.25
CA THR A 153 12.45 -11.85 3.91
C THR A 153 11.03 -12.06 3.36
N ASP A 154 10.53 -13.29 3.32
CA ASP A 154 9.22 -13.59 2.74
C ASP A 154 8.37 -14.58 3.58
N PRO A 155 7.48 -14.08 4.44
CA PRO A 155 6.39 -14.87 5.01
C PRO A 155 5.28 -15.10 3.97
N LEU A 156 5.13 -16.35 3.51
CA LEU A 156 4.23 -16.75 2.44
C LEU A 156 3.21 -17.78 2.94
N PHE A 157 1.94 -17.56 2.60
CA PHE A 157 0.83 -18.41 3.01
C PHE A 157 -0.07 -18.73 1.82
N PHE A 158 -0.25 -20.02 1.54
CA PHE A 158 -0.95 -20.48 0.35
C PHE A 158 -2.03 -21.52 0.67
N GLY A 159 -2.99 -21.68 -0.25
CA GLY A 159 -3.86 -22.84 -0.27
C GLY A 159 -3.08 -24.13 -0.49
N LEU A 160 -3.66 -25.28 -0.13
CA LEU A 160 -3.01 -26.58 -0.28
C LEU A 160 -2.60 -26.84 -1.74
N LEU A 161 -1.40 -27.38 -1.96
CA LEU A 161 -0.91 -27.64 -3.32
C LEU A 161 -1.71 -28.73 -4.02
N ASP A 162 -2.30 -29.68 -3.30
CA ASP A 162 -3.15 -30.75 -3.82
C ASP A 162 -4.65 -30.40 -3.77
N TYR A 163 -5.00 -29.11 -3.60
CA TYR A 163 -6.38 -28.68 -3.49
C TYR A 163 -7.24 -29.17 -4.68
N PRO A 164 -8.38 -29.84 -4.45
CA PRO A 164 -9.16 -30.42 -5.54
C PRO A 164 -9.68 -29.37 -6.53
N SER A 165 -9.36 -29.51 -7.82
CA SER A 165 -9.76 -28.55 -8.86
C SER A 165 -11.27 -28.35 -8.96
N ASN A 166 -12.05 -29.38 -8.68
CA ASN A 166 -13.52 -29.32 -8.67
C ASN A 166 -14.11 -28.55 -7.48
N ARG A 167 -13.30 -28.22 -6.46
CA ARG A 167 -13.68 -27.41 -5.29
C ARG A 167 -13.16 -25.97 -5.36
N LEU A 168 -12.49 -25.58 -6.45
CA LEU A 168 -12.01 -24.21 -6.61
C LEU A 168 -13.19 -23.26 -6.86
N PRO A 169 -13.30 -22.16 -6.10
CA PRO A 169 -14.29 -21.14 -6.40
C PRO A 169 -14.08 -20.53 -7.79
N ARG A 170 -15.16 -20.09 -8.43
CA ARG A 170 -15.09 -19.46 -9.75
C ARG A 170 -14.22 -18.20 -9.68
N GLY A 171 -13.29 -18.07 -10.62
CA GLY A 171 -12.35 -16.94 -10.69
C GLY A 171 -11.11 -17.08 -9.80
N VAL A 172 -11.05 -18.09 -8.92
CA VAL A 172 -9.87 -18.36 -8.09
C VAL A 172 -8.86 -19.21 -8.85
N LYS A 173 -7.59 -18.82 -8.79
CA LYS A 173 -6.50 -19.58 -9.40
C LYS A 173 -6.04 -20.70 -8.48
N HIS A 174 -5.62 -21.82 -9.08
CA HIS A 174 -5.16 -22.98 -8.33
C HIS A 174 -3.93 -22.63 -7.46
N PRO A 175 -3.85 -23.09 -6.19
CA PRO A 175 -2.73 -22.74 -5.29
C PRO A 175 -1.34 -23.08 -5.84
N LYS A 176 -1.18 -24.18 -6.57
CA LYS A 176 0.06 -24.48 -7.33
C LYS A 176 0.51 -23.35 -8.26
N TYR A 177 -0.42 -22.76 -9.02
CA TYR A 177 -0.10 -21.66 -9.94
C TYR A 177 0.27 -20.39 -9.17
N ILE A 178 -0.46 -20.07 -8.10
CA ILE A 178 -0.16 -18.94 -7.21
C ILE A 178 1.25 -19.10 -6.62
N THR A 179 1.52 -20.24 -5.98
CA THR A 179 2.79 -20.52 -5.30
C THR A 179 3.97 -20.41 -6.28
N ALA A 180 3.88 -21.06 -7.44
CA ALA A 180 4.95 -21.04 -8.43
C ALA A 180 5.22 -19.63 -8.96
N GLY A 181 4.18 -18.85 -9.24
CA GLY A 181 4.34 -17.50 -9.74
C GLY A 181 4.85 -16.53 -8.68
N VAL A 182 4.37 -16.61 -7.43
CA VAL A 182 4.88 -15.78 -6.32
C VAL A 182 6.37 -16.01 -6.08
N VAL A 183 6.78 -17.28 -5.93
CA VAL A 183 8.20 -17.63 -5.72
C VAL A 183 9.06 -17.16 -6.90
N ALA A 184 8.59 -17.34 -8.13
CA ALA A 184 9.29 -16.85 -9.31
C ALA A 184 9.42 -15.32 -9.30
N GLY A 185 8.36 -14.59 -8.95
CA GLY A 185 8.37 -13.11 -8.90
C GLY A 185 9.34 -12.57 -7.85
N ILE A 186 9.33 -13.14 -6.63
CA ILE A 186 10.24 -12.75 -5.54
C ILE A 186 11.69 -13.02 -5.95
N ARG A 187 11.99 -14.25 -6.39
CA ARG A 187 13.32 -14.66 -6.85
C ARG A 187 13.83 -13.72 -7.94
N ASP A 188 13.01 -13.47 -8.94
CA ASP A 188 13.41 -12.74 -10.13
C ASP A 188 13.68 -11.26 -9.86
N TYR A 189 12.87 -10.61 -9.02
CA TYR A 189 13.08 -9.21 -8.66
C TYR A 189 14.33 -9.08 -7.79
N GLY A 190 14.39 -9.85 -6.69
CA GLY A 190 15.53 -9.84 -5.75
C GLY A 190 16.87 -10.12 -6.43
N ASN A 191 16.94 -11.17 -7.28
CA ASN A 191 18.15 -11.50 -8.01
C ASN A 191 18.59 -10.41 -9.00
N ARG A 192 17.64 -9.74 -9.66
CA ARG A 192 17.96 -8.67 -10.61
C ARG A 192 18.49 -7.41 -9.94
N VAL A 193 17.97 -7.06 -8.77
CA VAL A 193 18.49 -5.93 -7.97
C VAL A 193 19.71 -6.29 -7.13
N GLY A 194 20.03 -7.59 -7.03
CA GLY A 194 21.20 -8.10 -6.30
C GLY A 194 21.00 -8.19 -4.79
N ILE A 195 19.76 -8.28 -4.30
CA ILE A 195 19.46 -8.38 -2.86
C ILE A 195 18.94 -9.80 -2.54
N PRO A 196 19.61 -10.56 -1.66
CA PRO A 196 19.24 -11.94 -1.37
C PRO A 196 18.03 -12.03 -0.43
N THR A 197 17.15 -12.99 -0.67
CA THR A 197 16.16 -13.44 0.32
C THR A 197 16.83 -14.42 1.29
N VAL A 198 17.00 -14.02 2.54
CA VAL A 198 17.82 -14.76 3.53
C VAL A 198 16.99 -15.47 4.60
N ALA A 199 15.73 -15.11 4.74
CA ALA A 199 14.82 -15.67 5.74
C ALA A 199 13.38 -15.66 5.22
N GLY A 200 12.52 -16.53 5.72
CA GLY A 200 11.13 -16.58 5.29
C GLY A 200 10.35 -17.64 6.03
N MET A 201 9.09 -17.78 5.67
CA MET A 201 8.23 -18.83 6.16
C MET A 201 7.29 -19.23 5.05
N VAL A 202 7.01 -20.54 4.90
CA VAL A 202 5.97 -21.00 3.98
C VAL A 202 4.97 -21.83 4.77
N ALA A 203 3.70 -21.44 4.72
CA ALA A 203 2.60 -22.17 5.36
C ALA A 203 1.50 -22.49 4.34
N PHE A 204 0.92 -23.68 4.48
CA PHE A 204 -0.17 -24.15 3.64
C PHE A 204 -1.42 -24.41 4.49
N HIS A 205 -2.54 -23.80 4.11
CA HIS A 205 -3.81 -24.01 4.78
C HIS A 205 -4.99 -23.79 3.81
N PRO A 206 -6.06 -24.61 3.87
CA PRO A 206 -7.23 -24.44 3.00
C PRO A 206 -7.85 -23.04 3.03
N GLY A 207 -7.76 -22.35 4.18
CA GLY A 207 -8.28 -20.98 4.35
C GLY A 207 -7.59 -19.90 3.50
N TYR A 208 -6.44 -20.19 2.90
CA TYR A 208 -5.74 -19.29 1.98
C TYR A 208 -6.08 -19.52 0.50
N VAL A 209 -7.04 -20.40 0.20
CA VAL A 209 -7.54 -20.59 -1.17
C VAL A 209 -8.29 -19.33 -1.60
N GLY A 210 -7.85 -18.73 -2.72
CA GLY A 210 -8.40 -17.48 -3.24
C GLY A 210 -7.80 -16.21 -2.66
N ASN A 211 -7.24 -16.27 -1.44
CA ASN A 211 -6.59 -15.13 -0.81
C ASN A 211 -5.28 -15.58 -0.13
N PRO A 212 -4.17 -15.66 -0.89
CA PRO A 212 -2.86 -15.95 -0.32
C PRO A 212 -2.38 -14.75 0.52
N LEU A 213 -1.51 -15.01 1.50
CA LEU A 213 -0.74 -13.94 2.12
C LEU A 213 0.66 -13.96 1.52
N VAL A 214 1.02 -12.85 0.88
CA VAL A 214 2.31 -12.66 0.22
C VAL A 214 2.93 -11.44 0.88
N ASN A 215 3.68 -11.70 1.93
CA ASN A 215 4.41 -10.67 2.64
C ASN A 215 5.86 -10.67 2.21
N VAL A 216 6.43 -9.48 2.05
CA VAL A 216 7.85 -9.28 1.76
C VAL A 216 8.37 -8.23 2.70
N GLY A 217 9.49 -8.52 3.35
CA GLY A 217 10.23 -7.61 4.20
C GLY A 217 11.59 -7.30 3.60
N CYS A 218 12.14 -6.16 4.01
CA CYS A 218 13.46 -5.71 3.62
C CYS A 218 14.21 -5.23 4.87
N ILE A 219 15.50 -5.57 4.93
CA ILE A 219 16.45 -5.06 5.90
C ILE A 219 17.48 -4.26 5.12
N GLY A 220 17.64 -3.00 5.49
CA GLY A 220 18.71 -2.12 5.03
C GLY A 220 19.61 -1.67 6.17
N MET A 221 20.78 -1.16 5.80
CA MET A 221 21.73 -0.55 6.73
C MET A 221 22.02 0.90 6.36
N VAL A 222 22.16 1.74 7.37
CA VAL A 222 22.46 3.17 7.20
C VAL A 222 23.31 3.68 8.36
N ARG A 223 24.18 4.65 8.09
CA ARG A 223 24.81 5.43 9.17
C ARG A 223 23.76 6.33 9.79
N LYS A 224 23.67 6.42 11.12
CA LYS A 224 22.63 7.20 11.82
C LYS A 224 22.52 8.65 11.30
N LYS A 225 23.65 9.28 10.97
CA LYS A 225 23.71 10.66 10.43
C LYS A 225 23.17 10.82 9.00
N LYS A 226 22.91 9.73 8.28
CA LYS A 226 22.42 9.70 6.89
C LYS A 226 20.96 9.27 6.78
N ILE A 227 20.29 9.03 7.91
CA ILE A 227 18.85 8.71 7.91
C ILE A 227 18.09 9.89 7.30
N VAL A 228 17.34 9.62 6.23
CA VAL A 228 16.48 10.60 5.56
C VAL A 228 15.09 10.56 6.20
N ARG A 229 14.41 11.71 6.25
CA ARG A 229 13.05 11.84 6.79
C ARG A 229 12.07 12.18 5.69
N SER A 230 10.85 11.66 5.78
CA SER A 230 9.79 11.93 4.83
C SER A 230 9.15 13.30 5.11
N ARG A 231 9.87 14.38 4.77
CA ARG A 231 9.39 15.76 4.94
C ARG A 231 9.88 16.69 3.84
N VAL A 232 9.06 17.65 3.49
CA VAL A 232 9.44 18.79 2.65
C VAL A 232 10.30 19.74 3.49
N GLY A 233 11.42 20.24 2.94
CA GLY A 233 12.36 21.09 3.65
C GLY A 233 11.86 22.52 3.81
N GLY A 234 11.39 23.14 2.72
CA GLY A 234 10.86 24.49 2.75
C GLY A 234 10.37 25.03 1.40
N VAL A 235 9.92 26.29 1.42
CA VAL A 235 9.52 27.01 0.21
C VAL A 235 10.73 27.15 -0.72
N GLY A 236 10.56 26.79 -1.99
CA GLY A 236 11.62 26.81 -3.00
C GLY A 236 12.28 25.46 -3.28
N ASP A 237 11.93 24.41 -2.52
CA ASP A 237 12.36 23.05 -2.82
C ASP A 237 11.74 22.53 -4.14
N TYR A 238 12.50 21.70 -4.85
CA TYR A 238 12.05 21.04 -6.07
C TYR A 238 11.47 19.66 -5.77
N PHE A 239 10.31 19.35 -6.36
CA PHE A 239 9.75 18.00 -6.39
C PHE A 239 10.23 17.29 -7.65
N VAL A 240 10.95 16.17 -7.46
CA VAL A 240 11.50 15.37 -8.55
C VAL A 240 10.84 13.99 -8.53
N LEU A 241 10.35 13.56 -9.69
CA LEU A 241 9.97 12.18 -9.94
C LEU A 241 11.16 11.47 -10.59
N ALA A 242 11.76 10.53 -9.86
CA ALA A 242 12.97 9.79 -10.26
C ALA A 242 12.65 8.33 -10.58
#